data_AF-A0A378MDC6-F1
#
_entry.id   AF-A0A378MDC6-F1
#
_cell.length_a   1.000
_cell.length_b   1.000
_cell.length_c   1.000
_cell.angle_alpha   90.00
_cell.angle_beta   90.00
_cell.angle_gamma   90.00
#
_symmetry.space_group_name_H-M   'P 1'
#
loop_
_entity.id
_entity.type
_entity.pdbx_description
1 polymer ?
#
loop_
_entity_poly.entity_id
_entity_poly.type
_entity_poly.pdbx_seq_one_letter_code
_entity_poly.pdbx_strand_id
1 'polypeptide(L)'
;MKKSGTIPYAQTLAIGDSIMIDIESDLKDAVPNVTIDGLVGRQLRDTIPLANSYQKFNNSSSAVILELGTNGPFTEDQLDKLLSRFNRAHIYLINTRVPRNWESEVNQYIEKAASKDNVTVIDWHKQSLDNNHYFAKDGVHLTGRGSQTYVDLLTNKMKK
;
A
#
# COMPACT_ATOMS: atom_id res chain seq x y z
N MET A 1 -6.67 -28.53 -2.52
CA MET A 1 -5.33 -27.94 -2.22
C MET A 1 -5.17 -26.71 -3.09
N LYS A 2 -5.22 -25.49 -2.54
CA LYS A 2 -4.95 -24.27 -3.32
C LYS A 2 -3.46 -24.28 -3.66
N LYS A 3 -3.10 -24.21 -4.95
CA LYS A 3 -1.69 -24.04 -5.36
C LYS A 3 -1.20 -22.74 -4.71
N SER A 4 -0.14 -22.83 -3.91
CA SER A 4 0.51 -21.63 -3.36
C SER A 4 1.19 -20.91 -4.53
N GLY A 5 0.56 -19.86 -5.04
CA GLY A 5 1.14 -19.03 -6.09
C GLY A 5 2.42 -18.33 -5.62
N THR A 6 3.29 -17.97 -6.57
CA THR A 6 4.52 -17.22 -6.31
C THR A 6 4.34 -15.75 -6.66
N ILE A 7 5.06 -14.86 -5.98
CA ILE A 7 5.12 -13.44 -6.34
C ILE A 7 6.03 -13.30 -7.58
N PRO A 8 5.53 -12.87 -8.74
CA PRO A 8 6.23 -12.98 -10.02
C PRO A 8 7.09 -11.74 -10.35
N TYR A 9 7.54 -11.00 -9.34
CA TYR A 9 8.30 -9.76 -9.52
C TYR A 9 9.76 -9.98 -9.13
N ALA A 10 10.68 -9.42 -9.91
CA ALA A 10 12.12 -9.52 -9.63
C ALA A 10 12.52 -8.69 -8.41
N GLN A 11 11.83 -7.55 -8.20
CA GLN A 11 12.01 -6.64 -7.08
C GLN A 11 10.70 -5.93 -6.77
N THR A 12 10.53 -5.54 -5.51
CA THR A 12 9.35 -4.79 -5.05
C THR A 12 9.80 -3.54 -4.30
N LEU A 13 9.13 -2.42 -4.54
CA LEU A 13 9.23 -1.22 -3.71
C LEU A 13 7.97 -1.08 -2.89
N ALA A 14 8.07 -0.80 -1.60
CA ALA A 14 6.95 -0.44 -0.77
C ALA A 14 7.19 0.94 -0.17
N ILE A 15 6.36 1.91 -0.54
CA ILE A 15 6.39 3.25 0.04
C ILE A 15 5.11 3.45 0.82
N GLY A 16 5.23 3.88 2.07
CA GLY A 16 4.06 4.29 2.80
C GLY A 16 4.34 5.13 4.03
N ASP A 17 3.32 5.27 4.87
CA ASP A 17 3.35 6.14 6.03
C ASP A 17 3.73 5.38 7.31
N SER A 18 3.06 5.65 8.44
CA SER A 18 3.28 4.91 9.68
C SER A 18 2.81 3.46 9.59
N ILE A 19 1.76 3.16 8.80
CA ILE A 19 1.27 1.77 8.69
C ILE A 19 2.25 0.88 7.91
N MET A 20 2.97 1.44 6.93
CA MET A 20 4.09 0.74 6.28
C MET A 20 5.17 0.29 7.28
N ILE A 21 5.42 1.07 8.33
CA ILE A 21 6.36 0.70 9.40
C ILE A 21 5.78 -0.43 10.25
N ASP A 22 4.49 -0.36 10.61
CA ASP A 22 3.82 -1.41 11.38
C ASP A 22 3.92 -2.78 10.68
N ILE A 23 3.82 -2.81 9.35
CA ILE A 23 3.85 -4.04 8.54
C ILE A 23 5.24 -4.46 8.06
N GLU A 24 6.29 -3.69 8.36
CA GLU A 24 7.61 -3.85 7.73
C GLU A 24 8.18 -5.26 7.91
N SER A 25 8.06 -5.84 9.11
CA SER A 25 8.58 -7.18 9.42
C SER A 25 7.85 -8.25 8.61
N ASP A 26 6.52 -8.27 8.67
CA ASP A 26 5.70 -9.27 7.96
C ASP A 26 5.87 -9.13 6.43
N LEU A 27 6.03 -7.90 5.94
CA LEU A 27 6.24 -7.64 4.52
C LEU A 27 7.60 -8.14 4.03
N LYS A 28 8.66 -7.99 4.84
CA LYS A 28 10.00 -8.56 4.56
C LYS A 28 9.97 -10.08 4.48
N ASP A 29 9.22 -10.71 5.38
CA ASP A 29 9.11 -12.18 5.42
C ASP A 29 8.31 -12.72 4.23
N ALA A 30 7.27 -12.00 3.81
CA ALA A 30 6.34 -12.48 2.79
C ALA A 30 6.71 -12.08 1.35
N VAL A 31 7.47 -11.01 1.15
CA VAL A 31 7.81 -10.46 -0.18
C VAL A 31 9.31 -10.51 -0.43
N PRO A 32 9.80 -11.38 -1.35
CA PRO A 32 11.22 -11.44 -1.66
C PRO A 32 11.70 -10.16 -2.35
N ASN A 33 12.95 -9.77 -2.09
CA ASN A 33 13.60 -8.61 -2.69
C ASN A 33 12.79 -7.30 -2.56
N VAL A 34 12.11 -7.12 -1.42
CA VAL A 34 11.38 -5.89 -1.12
C VAL A 34 12.33 -4.80 -0.59
N THR A 35 12.22 -3.60 -1.14
CA THR A 35 12.77 -2.37 -0.56
C THR A 35 11.62 -1.62 0.09
N ILE A 36 11.72 -1.35 1.39
CA ILE A 36 10.66 -0.70 2.17
C ILE A 36 11.13 0.69 2.57
N ASP A 37 10.28 1.67 2.31
CA ASP A 37 10.43 3.06 2.71
C ASP A 37 9.14 3.49 3.42
N GLY A 38 9.07 3.28 4.74
CA GLY A 38 8.02 3.76 5.62
C GLY A 38 8.49 4.98 6.42
N LEU A 39 7.61 5.96 6.67
CA LEU A 39 7.94 7.13 7.48
C LEU A 39 6.72 7.63 8.25
N VAL A 40 6.84 7.72 9.57
CA VAL A 40 5.81 8.28 10.45
C VAL A 40 5.45 9.70 10.01
N GLY A 41 4.15 9.97 9.84
CA GLY A 41 3.64 11.28 9.46
C GLY A 41 3.79 11.63 7.97
N ARG A 42 4.30 10.71 7.14
CA ARG A 42 4.41 10.94 5.69
C ARG A 42 3.04 11.17 5.06
N GLN A 43 2.94 12.19 4.22
CA GLN A 43 1.78 12.41 3.38
C GLN A 43 2.09 12.08 1.91
N LEU A 44 1.04 11.85 1.12
CA LEU A 44 1.21 11.52 -0.30
C LEU A 44 1.99 12.59 -1.07
N ARG A 45 1.75 13.87 -0.75
CA ARG A 45 2.45 15.00 -1.38
C ARG A 45 3.98 14.92 -1.25
N ASP A 46 4.47 14.38 -0.14
CA ASP A 46 5.91 14.25 0.15
C ASP A 46 6.52 13.09 -0.66
N THR A 47 5.67 12.12 -1.04
CA THR A 47 6.08 10.94 -1.80
C THR A 47 6.28 11.24 -3.29
N ILE A 48 5.59 12.25 -3.84
CA ILE A 48 5.70 12.64 -5.25
C ILE A 48 7.16 12.99 -5.64
N PRO A 49 7.88 13.89 -4.94
CA PRO A 49 9.28 14.15 -5.25
C PRO A 49 10.20 12.99 -4.86
N LEU A 50 9.89 12.26 -3.78
CA LEU A 50 10.66 11.09 -3.33
C LEU A 50 10.72 9.98 -4.38
N ALA A 51 9.63 9.78 -5.15
CA ALA A 51 9.55 8.75 -6.19
C ALA A 51 10.64 8.87 -7.27
N ASN A 52 11.27 10.04 -7.44
CA ASN A 52 12.40 10.21 -8.35
C ASN A 52 13.64 9.43 -7.91
N SER A 53 13.82 9.18 -6.61
CA SER A 53 14.91 8.36 -6.08
C SER A 53 14.71 6.86 -6.34
N TYR A 54 13.52 6.47 -6.80
CA TYR A 54 13.11 5.08 -6.95
C TYR A 54 12.82 4.67 -8.40
N GLN A 55 13.31 5.42 -9.39
CA GLN A 55 13.03 5.16 -10.80
C GLN A 55 13.51 3.78 -11.29
N LYS A 56 14.46 3.13 -10.60
CA LYS A 56 14.85 1.75 -10.91
C LYS A 56 13.70 0.74 -10.78
N PHE A 57 12.67 1.05 -9.99
CA PHE A 57 11.48 0.22 -9.82
C PHE A 57 10.40 0.48 -10.88
N ASN A 58 10.53 1.49 -11.74
CA ASN A 58 9.55 1.79 -12.79
C ASN A 58 9.79 0.94 -14.06
N ASN A 59 9.61 -0.37 -13.95
CA ASN A 59 9.75 -1.33 -15.06
C ASN A 59 8.80 -2.53 -14.89
N SER A 60 8.58 -3.27 -15.99
CA SER A 60 7.57 -4.33 -16.08
C SER A 60 7.88 -5.57 -15.23
N SER A 61 9.10 -5.71 -14.72
CA SER A 61 9.50 -6.79 -13.82
C SER A 61 9.37 -6.43 -12.34
N SER A 62 8.89 -5.22 -12.03
CA SER A 62 8.80 -4.69 -10.68
C SER A 62 7.35 -4.50 -10.23
N ALA A 63 7.15 -4.58 -8.91
CA ALA A 63 5.94 -4.13 -8.25
C ALA A 63 6.22 -2.92 -7.35
N VAL A 64 5.22 -2.05 -7.21
CA VAL A 64 5.24 -0.91 -6.29
C VAL A 64 4.01 -0.97 -5.40
N ILE A 65 4.23 -1.05 -4.08
CA ILE A 65 3.18 -1.01 -3.07
C ILE A 65 3.11 0.42 -2.54
N LEU A 66 1.91 0.98 -2.54
CA LEU A 66 1.63 2.32 -2.02
C LEU A 66 0.60 2.23 -0.90
N GLU A 67 0.99 2.67 0.30
CA GLU A 67 0.17 2.77 1.49
C GLU A 67 0.24 4.21 2.01
N LEU A 68 -0.73 5.04 1.65
CA LEU A 68 -0.71 6.46 2.00
C LEU A 68 -2.13 6.95 2.25
N GLY A 69 -2.27 7.88 3.20
CA GLY A 69 -3.54 8.57 3.48
C GLY A 69 -3.99 8.47 4.94
N THR A 70 -3.30 7.64 5.74
CA THR A 70 -3.50 7.56 7.19
C THR A 70 -3.15 8.89 7.86
N ASN A 71 -2.02 9.49 7.43
CA ASN A 71 -1.47 10.71 8.02
C ASN A 71 -1.97 12.04 7.40
N GLY A 72 -2.90 11.99 6.45
CA GLY A 72 -3.53 13.19 5.92
C GLY A 72 -4.23 12.98 4.58
N PRO A 73 -5.12 13.91 4.21
CA PRO A 73 -5.82 13.87 2.93
C PRO A 73 -4.85 14.13 1.76
N PHE A 74 -5.29 13.72 0.58
CA PHE A 74 -4.67 14.09 -0.69
C PHE A 74 -5.74 14.24 -1.76
N THR A 75 -5.41 14.90 -2.87
CA THR A 75 -6.31 15.06 -4.01
C THR A 75 -6.11 13.95 -5.04
N GLU A 76 -7.11 13.73 -5.89
CA GLU A 76 -7.02 12.84 -7.06
C GLU A 76 -5.82 13.20 -7.96
N ASP A 77 -5.59 14.49 -8.23
CA ASP A 77 -4.42 14.97 -8.98
C ASP A 77 -3.08 14.60 -8.34
N GLN A 78 -2.98 14.65 -7.00
CA GLN A 78 -1.75 14.27 -6.31
C GLN A 78 -1.52 12.77 -6.41
N LEU A 79 -2.57 11.97 -6.23
CA LEU A 79 -2.51 10.52 -6.42
C LEU A 79 -2.07 10.18 -7.86
N ASP A 80 -2.69 10.78 -8.87
CA ASP A 80 -2.35 10.57 -10.28
C ASP A 80 -0.90 10.95 -10.59
N LYS A 81 -0.42 12.07 -10.04
CA LYS A 81 1.00 12.47 -10.15
C LYS A 81 1.92 11.42 -9.58
N LEU A 82 1.60 10.84 -8.42
CA LEU A 82 2.41 9.77 -7.82
C LEU A 82 2.37 8.50 -8.67
N LEU A 83 1.18 8.03 -9.06
CA LEU A 83 1.01 6.81 -9.87
C LEU A 83 1.76 6.92 -11.20
N SER A 84 1.78 8.11 -11.81
CA SER A 84 2.52 8.34 -13.07
C SER A 84 4.02 8.10 -12.96
N ARG A 85 4.61 8.17 -11.75
CA ARG A 85 6.04 7.91 -11.51
C ARG A 85 6.41 6.43 -11.65
N PHE A 86 5.40 5.55 -11.63
CA PHE A 86 5.55 4.09 -11.64
C PHE A 86 4.66 3.42 -12.71
N ASN A 87 4.31 4.15 -13.78
CA ASN A 87 3.39 3.70 -14.83
C ASN A 87 3.86 2.50 -15.67
N ARG A 88 5.12 2.07 -15.53
CA ARG A 88 5.68 0.87 -16.19
C ARG A 88 5.78 -0.33 -15.25
N ALA A 89 5.52 -0.13 -13.96
CA ALA A 89 5.46 -1.16 -12.94
C ALA A 89 4.01 -1.53 -12.63
N HIS A 90 3.81 -2.69 -12.00
CA HIS A 90 2.52 -3.03 -11.41
C HIS A 90 2.39 -2.33 -10.05
N ILE A 91 1.32 -1.58 -9.83
CA ILE A 91 1.08 -0.83 -8.61
C ILE A 91 0.03 -1.55 -7.77
N TYR A 92 0.36 -1.84 -6.52
CA TYR A 92 -0.58 -2.28 -5.49
C TYR A 92 -0.89 -1.10 -4.58
N LEU A 93 -2.08 -0.52 -4.74
CA LEU A 93 -2.52 0.66 -4.00
C LEU A 93 -3.46 0.23 -2.89
N ILE A 94 -3.10 0.47 -1.62
CA ILE A 94 -3.89 0.01 -0.49
C ILE A 94 -4.75 1.15 0.04
N ASN A 95 -6.05 0.90 0.20
CA ASN A 95 -6.96 1.90 0.77
C ASN A 95 -6.81 1.99 2.30
N THR A 96 -7.21 3.12 2.86
CA THR A 96 -6.89 3.47 4.25
C THR A 96 -8.06 3.16 5.19
N ARG A 97 -7.74 2.82 6.45
CA ARG A 97 -8.70 2.76 7.55
C ARG A 97 -8.20 3.65 8.67
N VAL A 98 -8.86 4.79 8.87
CA VAL A 98 -8.48 5.80 9.86
C VAL A 98 -9.75 6.54 10.34
N PRO A 99 -9.97 6.72 11.65
CA PRO A 99 -11.14 7.43 12.17
C PRO A 99 -10.97 8.95 12.00
N ARG A 100 -10.96 9.43 10.75
CA ARG A 100 -10.81 10.83 10.34
C ARG A 100 -11.79 11.17 9.23
N ASN A 101 -12.20 12.44 9.17
CA ASN A 101 -13.22 12.91 8.23
C ASN A 101 -12.82 12.78 6.75
N TRP A 102 -11.53 12.65 6.44
CA TRP A 102 -11.04 12.49 5.07
C TRP A 102 -10.97 11.04 4.58
N GLU A 103 -11.17 10.02 5.44
CA GLU A 103 -11.04 8.60 5.07
C GLU A 103 -11.85 8.26 3.81
N SER A 104 -13.13 8.65 3.80
CA SER A 104 -14.04 8.34 2.68
C SER A 104 -13.60 8.98 1.37
N GLU A 105 -13.10 10.21 1.41
CA GLU A 105 -12.67 10.95 0.22
C GLU A 105 -11.37 10.34 -0.35
N VAL A 106 -10.39 10.08 0.52
CA VAL A 106 -9.15 9.38 0.16
C VAL A 106 -9.43 8.02 -0.48
N ASN A 107 -10.30 7.22 0.13
CA ASN A 107 -10.64 5.90 -0.39
C ASN A 107 -11.42 5.98 -1.71
N GLN A 108 -12.22 7.03 -1.93
CA GLN A 108 -12.86 7.26 -3.22
C GLN A 108 -11.84 7.53 -4.34
N TYR A 109 -10.79 8.31 -4.07
CA TYR A 109 -9.73 8.54 -5.05
C TYR A 109 -8.92 7.27 -5.35
N ILE A 110 -8.63 6.47 -4.31
CA ILE A 110 -7.96 5.17 -4.45
C ILE A 110 -8.79 4.21 -5.31
N GLU A 111 -10.10 4.12 -5.05
CA GLU A 111 -11.00 3.24 -5.82
C GLU A 111 -11.05 3.64 -7.30
N LYS A 112 -11.14 4.94 -7.61
CA LYS A 112 -11.11 5.43 -9.00
C LYS A 112 -9.82 5.03 -9.73
N ALA A 113 -8.69 4.98 -9.04
CA ALA A 113 -7.41 4.58 -9.61
C ALA A 113 -7.38 3.12 -10.08
N ALA A 114 -8.31 2.27 -9.63
CA ALA A 114 -8.47 0.89 -10.13
C ALA A 114 -8.82 0.81 -11.62
N SER A 115 -9.26 1.92 -12.24
CA SER A 115 -9.50 2.00 -13.68
C SER A 115 -8.21 2.00 -14.52
N LYS A 116 -7.03 2.17 -13.91
CA LYS A 116 -5.74 2.13 -14.60
C LYS A 116 -5.25 0.69 -14.71
N ASP A 117 -4.87 0.27 -15.92
CA ASP A 117 -4.49 -1.13 -16.23
C ASP A 117 -3.35 -1.69 -15.35
N ASN A 118 -2.44 -0.84 -14.89
CA ASN A 118 -1.29 -1.23 -14.08
C ASN A 118 -1.53 -1.09 -12.57
N VAL A 119 -2.76 -0.81 -12.12
CA VAL A 119 -3.11 -0.64 -10.70
C VAL A 119 -3.99 -1.78 -10.22
N THR A 120 -3.70 -2.29 -9.04
CA THR A 120 -4.57 -3.19 -8.27
C THR A 120 -4.83 -2.58 -6.92
N VAL A 121 -6.10 -2.29 -6.62
CA VAL A 121 -6.50 -1.81 -5.30
C VAL A 121 -6.58 -2.98 -4.32
N ILE A 122 -5.99 -2.77 -3.14
CA ILE A 122 -6.07 -3.68 -1.99
C ILE A 122 -7.03 -3.08 -0.98
N ASP A 123 -8.15 -3.78 -0.74
CA ASP A 123 -9.26 -3.28 0.08
C ASP A 123 -9.07 -3.63 1.57
N TRP A 124 -8.08 -2.99 2.20
CA TRP A 124 -7.83 -3.10 3.64
C TRP A 124 -8.97 -2.52 4.48
N HIS A 125 -9.57 -1.42 4.02
CA HIS A 125 -10.71 -0.79 4.68
C HIS A 125 -11.81 -1.80 4.94
N LYS A 126 -12.32 -2.46 3.90
CA LYS A 126 -13.36 -3.49 4.05
C LYS A 126 -12.89 -4.69 4.87
N GLN A 127 -11.66 -5.14 4.68
CA GLN A 127 -11.10 -6.27 5.44
C GLN A 127 -11.03 -6.01 6.95
N SER A 128 -10.92 -4.74 7.35
CA SER A 128 -10.69 -4.33 8.74
C SER A 128 -11.93 -3.82 9.49
N LEU A 129 -13.03 -3.49 8.81
CA LEU A 129 -14.22 -2.83 9.38
C LEU A 129 -14.76 -3.45 10.68
N ASP A 130 -14.79 -4.78 10.79
CA ASP A 130 -15.37 -5.49 11.95
C ASP A 130 -14.30 -6.17 12.84
N ASN A 131 -13.03 -5.78 12.69
CA ASN A 131 -11.90 -6.47 13.32
C ASN A 131 -11.08 -5.55 14.22
N ASN A 132 -11.68 -5.09 15.31
CA ASN A 132 -11.02 -4.21 16.30
C ASN A 132 -9.69 -4.77 16.84
N HIS A 133 -9.51 -6.09 16.83
CA HIS A 133 -8.28 -6.75 17.29
C HIS A 133 -7.10 -6.58 16.32
N TYR A 134 -7.32 -6.06 15.12
CA TYR A 134 -6.25 -5.65 14.20
C TYR A 134 -5.59 -4.34 14.62
N PHE A 135 -6.25 -3.54 15.45
CA PHE A 135 -5.79 -2.21 15.79
C PHE A 135 -5.31 -2.11 17.24
N ALA A 136 -4.31 -1.27 17.44
CA ALA A 136 -3.91 -0.77 18.75
C ALA A 136 -5.02 0.11 19.35
N LYS A 137 -4.80 0.58 20.58
CA LYS A 137 -5.79 1.38 21.33
C LYS A 137 -6.19 2.68 20.63
N ASP A 138 -5.35 3.22 19.74
CA ASP A 138 -5.65 4.43 18.99
C ASP A 138 -6.59 4.19 17.79
N GLY A 139 -6.89 2.93 17.46
CA GLY A 139 -7.75 2.57 16.34
C GLY A 139 -7.12 2.80 14.97
N VAL A 140 -5.79 2.96 14.89
CA VAL A 140 -5.06 3.25 13.65
C VAL A 140 -3.90 2.29 13.47
N HIS A 141 -2.96 2.25 14.42
CA HIS A 141 -1.76 1.41 14.28
C HIS A 141 -2.12 -0.07 14.43
N LEU A 142 -1.38 -0.92 13.75
CA LEU A 142 -1.70 -2.34 13.68
C LEU A 142 -1.10 -3.12 14.84
N THR A 143 -1.86 -4.08 15.35
CA THR A 143 -1.30 -5.17 16.17
C THR A 143 -0.54 -6.14 15.26
N GLY A 144 0.27 -7.04 15.83
CA GLY A 144 0.92 -8.10 15.03
C GLY A 144 -0.09 -8.94 14.22
N ARG A 145 -1.31 -9.14 14.74
CA ARG A 145 -2.38 -9.83 13.99
C ARG A 145 -2.95 -8.98 12.85
N GLY A 146 -3.10 -7.68 13.08
CA GLY A 146 -3.49 -6.73 12.04
C GLY A 146 -2.47 -6.69 10.92
N SER A 147 -1.20 -6.55 11.27
CA SER A 147 -0.06 -6.54 10.34
C SER A 147 0.00 -7.82 9.50
N GLN A 148 -0.06 -9.00 10.12
CA GLN A 148 -0.05 -10.27 9.40
C GLN A 148 -1.24 -10.36 8.42
N THR A 149 -2.44 -9.99 8.87
CA THR A 149 -3.65 -10.02 8.02
C THR A 149 -3.54 -9.04 6.85
N TYR A 150 -2.97 -7.86 7.09
CA TYR A 150 -2.74 -6.83 6.08
C TYR A 150 -1.80 -7.35 4.99
N VAL A 151 -0.67 -7.95 5.38
CA VAL A 151 0.30 -8.52 4.45
C VAL A 151 -0.25 -9.75 3.72
N ASP A 152 -1.03 -10.59 4.39
CA ASP A 152 -1.72 -11.72 3.74
C ASP A 152 -2.70 -11.25 2.67
N LEU A 153 -3.51 -10.23 2.97
CA LEU A 153 -4.44 -9.63 2.00
C LEU A 153 -3.69 -9.13 0.76
N LEU A 154 -2.60 -8.39 0.96
CA LEU A 154 -1.75 -7.87 -0.11
C LEU A 154 -1.11 -9.01 -0.93
N THR A 155 -0.40 -9.93 -0.28
CA THR A 155 0.37 -10.95 -0.99
C THR A 155 -0.51 -11.96 -1.70
N ASN A 156 -1.72 -12.22 -1.21
CA ASN A 156 -2.71 -13.02 -1.95
C ASN A 156 -3.11 -12.40 -3.29
N LYS A 157 -3.04 -11.07 -3.43
CA LYS A 157 -3.26 -10.37 -4.71
C LYS A 157 -1.98 -10.27 -5.56
N MET A 158 -0.81 -10.39 -4.94
CA MET A 158 0.48 -10.38 -5.65
C MET A 158 0.82 -11.73 -6.28
N LYS A 159 0.36 -12.83 -5.70
CA LYS A 159 0.62 -14.19 -6.18
C LYS A 159 -0.18 -14.49 -7.44
N LYS A 160 0.45 -15.20 -8.38
CA LYS A 160 -0.18 -15.77 -9.58
C LYS A 160 -0.23 -17.29 -9.50
#